data_AF-X0TFK7-F1
#
_entry.id   AF-X0TFK7-F1
#
_cell.length_a   1.000
_cell.length_b   1.000
_cell.length_c   1.000
_cell.angle_alpha   90.00
_cell.angle_beta   90.00
_cell.angle_gamma   90.00
#
_symmetry.space_group_name_H-M   'P 1'
#
loop_
_entity.id
_entity.type
_entity.pdbx_description
1 polymer ?
#
loop_
_entity_poly.entity_id
_entity_poly.type
_entity_poly.pdbx_seq_one_letter_code
_entity_poly.pdbx_strand_id
1 'polypeptide(L)'
;MIQYIPIEESAVEGKDLYFIYCIWVHGYKKKGVGNRQKRGMGKALLEAAEADAKAKRANGISAWGLALPFWMKASWFKKQGYKKVDKQGFQTLLWKPFSEDAVPPKWVKQKKKPVIHEGKVTVTSFKNGWCPAQNIVFERAKRAAAELGDNVIFREIDTFDKEVFSEWGISDALFIDQKQVRTGPPPSYEKIKKKITKKVRKLARHR
;
A
#
# COMPACT_ATOMS: atom_id res chain seq x y z
N MET A 1 7.78 -12.96 -8.32
CA MET A 1 7.22 -11.73 -8.92
C MET A 1 7.86 -10.54 -8.24
N ILE A 2 8.31 -9.58 -9.03
CA ILE A 2 8.69 -8.25 -8.56
C ILE A 2 7.88 -7.25 -9.39
N GLN A 3 7.34 -6.23 -8.73
CA GLN A 3 6.60 -5.14 -9.37
C GLN A 3 7.31 -3.85 -9.03
N TYR A 4 7.71 -3.11 -10.07
CA TYR A 4 8.38 -1.83 -9.96
C TYR A 4 7.98 -0.95 -11.15
N ILE A 5 7.96 0.35 -10.93
CA ILE A 5 7.52 1.37 -11.89
C ILE A 5 8.39 2.63 -11.74
N PRO A 6 8.39 3.57 -12.70
CA PRO A 6 8.95 4.90 -12.49
C PRO A 6 8.40 5.54 -11.21
N ILE A 7 9.26 6.20 -10.43
CA ILE A 7 8.87 6.72 -9.11
C ILE A 7 7.82 7.83 -9.22
N GLU A 8 7.83 8.58 -10.31
CA GLU A 8 6.89 9.65 -10.64
C GLU A 8 5.46 9.12 -10.74
N GLU A 9 5.29 7.84 -11.10
CA GLU A 9 4.00 7.15 -11.22
C GLU A 9 3.65 6.38 -9.94
N SER A 10 4.41 6.58 -8.87
CA SER A 10 4.25 5.89 -7.59
C SER A 10 3.62 6.77 -6.49
N ALA A 11 3.28 6.16 -5.36
CA ALA A 11 2.79 6.87 -4.17
C ALA A 11 3.92 7.54 -3.33
N VAL A 12 5.10 7.73 -3.92
CA VAL A 12 6.29 8.28 -3.25
C VAL A 12 6.83 9.44 -4.09
N GLU A 13 7.23 10.52 -3.43
CA GLU A 13 7.86 11.65 -4.09
C GLU A 13 9.31 11.32 -4.43
N GLY A 14 9.70 11.51 -5.69
CA GLY A 14 11.06 11.33 -6.18
C GLY A 14 11.16 11.67 -7.65
N LYS A 15 12.39 11.65 -8.17
CA LYS A 15 12.68 11.99 -9.56
C LYS A 15 13.78 11.10 -10.14
N ASP A 16 13.57 10.61 -11.36
CA ASP A 16 14.48 9.78 -12.15
C ASP A 16 14.88 8.48 -11.42
N LEU A 17 13.96 7.92 -10.61
CA LEU A 17 14.15 6.65 -9.89
C LEU A 17 13.09 5.64 -10.32
N TYR A 18 13.31 4.36 -9.99
CA TYR A 18 12.25 3.36 -9.96
C TYR A 18 11.79 3.11 -8.52
N PHE A 19 10.52 2.75 -8.33
CA PHE A 19 9.94 2.33 -7.05
C PHE A 19 9.44 0.90 -7.11
N ILE A 20 9.96 0.05 -6.23
CA ILE A 20 9.53 -1.34 -6.03
C ILE A 20 8.32 -1.35 -5.10
N TYR A 21 7.16 -1.61 -5.68
CA TYR A 21 5.92 -1.83 -4.94
C TYR A 21 5.95 -3.11 -4.11
N CYS A 22 6.45 -4.20 -4.70
CA CYS A 22 6.43 -5.49 -4.03
C CYS A 22 7.44 -6.45 -4.66
N ILE A 23 8.09 -7.25 -3.81
CA ILE A 23 8.74 -8.48 -4.20
C ILE A 23 8.11 -9.66 -3.46
N TRP A 24 7.57 -10.61 -4.21
CA TRP A 24 6.93 -11.80 -3.67
C TRP A 24 7.42 -13.07 -4.37
N VAL A 25 7.92 -14.00 -3.55
CA VAL A 25 8.25 -15.37 -3.96
C VAL A 25 7.26 -16.28 -3.26
N HIS A 26 6.42 -16.98 -4.03
CA HIS A 26 5.37 -17.82 -3.48
C HIS A 26 5.94 -19.09 -2.80
N GLY A 27 5.24 -19.58 -1.78
CA GLY A 27 5.61 -20.77 -1.01
C GLY A 27 4.98 -22.09 -1.51
N TYR A 28 4.21 -22.06 -2.60
CA TYR A 28 3.46 -23.24 -3.07
C TYR A 28 4.38 -24.36 -3.57
N LYS A 29 4.27 -25.57 -3.00
CA LYS A 29 5.11 -26.72 -3.35
C LYS A 29 4.72 -27.39 -4.67
N LYS A 30 3.43 -27.58 -4.92
CA LYS A 30 2.89 -28.36 -6.05
C LYS A 30 2.25 -27.49 -7.15
N LYS A 31 2.72 -26.24 -7.33
CA LYS A 31 2.20 -25.31 -8.34
C LYS A 31 3.35 -24.60 -9.05
N GLY A 32 3.25 -24.45 -10.37
CA GLY A 32 4.25 -23.75 -11.19
C GLY A 32 5.67 -24.28 -10.97
N VAL A 33 6.63 -23.36 -10.81
CA VAL A 33 8.06 -23.67 -10.56
C VAL A 33 8.39 -24.14 -9.12
N GLY A 34 7.36 -24.44 -8.32
CA GLY A 34 7.48 -24.87 -6.93
C GLY A 34 7.90 -23.77 -5.95
N ASN A 35 8.18 -24.15 -4.70
CA ASN A 35 8.59 -23.20 -3.67
C ASN A 35 10.06 -22.79 -3.85
N ARG A 36 10.28 -21.51 -4.19
CA ARG A 36 11.62 -20.92 -4.37
C ARG A 36 12.01 -19.96 -3.25
N GLN A 37 11.26 -19.91 -2.15
CA GLN A 37 11.60 -19.09 -0.98
C GLN A 37 12.92 -19.56 -0.35
N LYS A 38 13.73 -18.61 0.14
CA LYS A 38 15.05 -18.86 0.76
C LYS A 38 16.06 -19.59 -0.16
N ARG A 39 15.82 -19.62 -1.47
CA ARG A 39 16.70 -20.24 -2.48
C ARG A 39 17.26 -19.21 -3.48
N GLY A 40 17.57 -18.00 -3.02
CA GLY A 40 18.14 -16.93 -3.86
C GLY A 40 17.17 -16.19 -4.79
N MET A 41 15.97 -16.73 -5.08
CA MET A 41 15.03 -16.13 -6.04
C MET A 41 14.66 -14.66 -5.75
N GLY A 42 14.52 -14.28 -4.48
CA GLY A 42 14.26 -12.87 -4.12
C GLY A 42 15.42 -11.94 -4.47
N LYS A 43 16.66 -12.43 -4.33
CA LYS A 43 17.85 -11.66 -4.72
C LYS A 43 17.94 -11.54 -6.24
N ALA A 44 17.74 -12.63 -6.96
CA ALA A 44 17.75 -12.64 -8.43
C ALA A 44 16.70 -11.69 -9.03
N LEU A 45 15.48 -11.66 -8.47
CA LEU A 45 14.44 -10.72 -8.89
C LEU A 45 14.82 -9.25 -8.63
N LEU A 46 15.46 -8.97 -7.48
CA LEU A 46 15.91 -7.62 -7.15
C LEU A 46 17.06 -7.17 -8.07
N GLU A 47 18.05 -8.04 -8.29
CA GLU A 47 19.18 -7.80 -9.19
C GLU A 47 18.69 -7.55 -10.62
N ALA A 48 17.70 -8.32 -11.10
CA ALA A 48 17.09 -8.11 -12.41
C ALA A 48 16.39 -6.75 -12.53
N ALA A 49 15.63 -6.33 -11.51
CA ALA A 49 14.98 -5.01 -11.52
C ALA A 49 15.99 -3.86 -11.42
N GLU A 50 17.07 -4.03 -10.66
CA GLU A 50 18.16 -3.05 -10.58
C GLU A 50 18.89 -2.91 -11.93
N ALA A 51 19.17 -4.03 -12.61
CA ALA A 51 19.80 -4.01 -13.92
C ALA A 51 18.91 -3.35 -14.98
N ASP A 52 17.61 -3.66 -14.99
CA ASP A 52 16.65 -3.04 -15.89
C ASP A 52 16.50 -1.53 -15.65
N ALA A 53 16.40 -1.09 -14.39
CA ALA A 53 16.34 0.33 -14.05
C ALA A 53 17.61 1.08 -14.49
N LYS A 54 18.79 0.48 -14.34
CA LYS A 54 20.06 1.04 -14.86
C LYS A 54 20.10 1.11 -16.38
N ALA A 55 19.64 0.07 -17.08
CA ALA A 55 19.56 0.07 -18.54
C ALA A 55 18.63 1.18 -19.06
N LYS A 56 17.60 1.53 -18.28
CA LYS A 56 16.69 2.66 -18.52
C LYS A 56 17.22 4.01 -18.01
N ARG A 57 18.50 4.08 -17.62
CA ARG A 57 19.20 5.30 -17.17
C ARG A 57 18.59 5.96 -15.92
N ALA A 58 17.94 5.19 -15.06
CA ALA A 58 17.50 5.71 -13.77
C ALA A 58 18.69 6.03 -12.86
N ASN A 59 18.54 7.07 -12.05
CA ASN A 59 19.52 7.52 -11.05
C ASN A 59 19.52 6.65 -9.79
N GLY A 60 18.56 5.72 -9.64
CA GLY A 60 18.49 4.81 -8.51
C GLY A 60 17.18 4.04 -8.46
N ILE A 61 17.06 3.24 -7.41
CA ILE A 61 15.85 2.47 -7.15
C ILE A 61 15.46 2.55 -5.67
N SER A 62 14.17 2.53 -5.45
CA SER A 62 13.54 2.75 -4.15
C SER A 62 12.61 1.59 -3.84
N ALA A 63 12.41 1.33 -2.56
CA ALA A 63 11.48 0.31 -2.09
C ALA A 63 10.92 0.74 -0.74
N TRP A 64 9.80 0.17 -0.35
CA TRP A 64 9.34 0.27 1.03
C TRP A 64 9.55 -1.06 1.75
N GLY A 65 9.73 -0.98 3.06
CA GLY A 65 9.84 -2.18 3.88
C GLY A 65 9.35 -2.00 5.29
N LEU A 66 8.88 -3.09 5.89
CA LEU A 66 8.45 -3.08 7.27
C LEU A 66 9.65 -3.25 8.20
N ALA A 67 9.65 -2.49 9.30
CA ALA A 67 10.63 -2.66 10.36
C ALA A 67 10.52 -4.05 11.02
N LEU A 68 9.31 -4.63 11.01
CA LEU A 68 9.02 -5.94 11.58
C LEU A 68 9.19 -7.06 10.55
N PRO A 69 9.62 -8.27 10.97
CA PRO A 69 10.17 -9.27 10.06
C PRO A 69 9.11 -10.19 9.42
N PHE A 70 7.96 -9.66 8.97
CA PHE A 70 6.88 -10.46 8.39
C PHE A 70 6.63 -10.25 6.90
N TRP A 71 6.91 -9.06 6.35
CA TRP A 71 6.70 -8.75 4.92
C TRP A 71 7.64 -7.63 4.48
N MET A 72 8.17 -7.70 3.25
CA MET A 72 9.08 -6.69 2.68
C MET A 72 10.10 -6.19 3.72
N LYS A 73 10.88 -7.09 4.34
CA LYS A 73 11.66 -6.73 5.54
C LYS A 73 12.68 -5.65 5.20
N ALA A 74 12.62 -4.49 5.87
CA ALA A 74 13.54 -3.39 5.59
C ALA A 74 15.01 -3.80 5.79
N SER A 75 15.28 -4.65 6.78
CA SER A 75 16.62 -5.20 7.02
C SER A 75 17.15 -6.08 5.89
N TRP A 76 16.27 -6.74 5.12
CA TRP A 76 16.70 -7.55 3.97
C TRP A 76 17.21 -6.66 2.83
N PHE A 77 16.48 -5.59 2.50
CA PHE A 77 16.92 -4.59 1.51
C PHE A 77 18.20 -3.89 1.94
N LYS A 78 18.37 -3.55 3.23
CA LYS A 78 19.63 -2.98 3.73
C LYS A 78 20.83 -3.87 3.46
N LYS A 79 20.68 -5.19 3.62
CA LYS A 79 21.73 -6.17 3.27
C LYS A 79 22.03 -6.23 1.76
N GLN A 80 21.17 -5.68 0.91
CA GLN A 80 21.37 -5.58 -0.55
C GLN A 80 21.86 -4.18 -0.99
N GLY A 81 22.27 -3.33 -0.03
CA GLY A 81 22.84 -2.01 -0.30
C GLY A 81 21.85 -0.85 -0.27
N TYR A 82 20.61 -1.06 0.17
CA TYR A 82 19.64 0.03 0.32
C TYR A 82 19.85 0.79 1.64
N LYS A 83 19.73 2.10 1.58
CA LYS A 83 19.81 3.00 2.73
C LYS A 83 18.39 3.44 3.13
N LYS A 84 18.15 3.64 4.42
CA LYS A 84 16.89 4.24 4.90
C LYS A 84 16.93 5.73 4.62
N VAL A 85 15.87 6.26 4.02
CA VAL A 85 15.76 7.70 3.69
C VAL A 85 14.55 8.37 4.34
N ASP A 86 13.47 7.62 4.61
CA ASP A 86 12.26 8.17 5.25
C ASP A 86 11.49 7.08 6.03
N LYS A 87 10.48 7.48 6.81
CA LYS A 87 9.64 6.59 7.62
C LYS A 87 8.20 7.12 7.73
N GLN A 88 7.23 6.22 7.59
CA GLN A 88 5.82 6.48 7.85
C GLN A 88 5.24 5.35 8.71
N GLY A 89 4.95 5.64 9.97
CA GLY A 89 4.52 4.61 10.93
C GLY A 89 5.51 3.45 11.04
N PHE A 90 5.09 2.23 10.67
CA PHE A 90 5.95 1.03 10.64
C PHE A 90 6.63 0.78 9.30
N GLN A 91 6.33 1.57 8.27
CA GLN A 91 6.95 1.51 6.95
C GLN A 91 8.21 2.37 6.91
N THR A 92 9.26 1.81 6.31
CA THR A 92 10.55 2.46 6.07
C THR A 92 10.72 2.63 4.57
N LEU A 93 11.02 3.84 4.13
CA LEU A 93 11.42 4.08 2.75
C LEU A 93 12.92 3.80 2.61
N LEU A 94 13.26 3.04 1.60
CA LEU A 94 14.59 2.52 1.32
C LEU A 94 14.98 2.94 -0.09
N TRP A 95 16.25 3.26 -0.27
CA TRP A 95 16.76 3.82 -1.51
C TRP A 95 18.18 3.33 -1.77
N LYS A 96 18.47 3.01 -3.03
CA LYS A 96 19.79 2.64 -3.52
C LYS A 96 20.12 3.53 -4.73
N PRO A 97 21.00 4.54 -4.57
CA PRO A 97 21.44 5.36 -5.70
C PRO A 97 22.27 4.54 -6.68
N PHE A 98 22.19 4.91 -7.96
CA PHE A 98 23.06 4.44 -9.04
C PHE A 98 24.01 5.53 -9.55
N SER A 99 23.72 6.81 -9.26
CA SER A 99 24.56 7.97 -9.55
C SER A 99 24.78 8.85 -8.31
N GLU A 100 25.78 9.71 -8.36
CA GLU A 100 26.12 10.64 -7.26
C GLU A 100 25.08 11.76 -7.11
N ASP A 101 24.49 12.22 -8.22
CA ASP A 101 23.48 13.28 -8.25
C ASP A 101 22.06 12.79 -7.91
N ALA A 102 21.91 11.51 -7.58
CA ALA A 102 20.62 10.92 -7.27
C ALA A 102 20.03 11.51 -5.98
N VAL A 103 18.79 12.00 -6.07
CA VAL A 103 18.09 12.60 -4.92
C VAL A 103 17.28 11.53 -4.17
N PRO A 104 17.36 11.45 -2.84
CA PRO A 104 16.59 10.48 -2.07
C PRO A 104 15.08 10.77 -2.12
N PRO A 105 14.23 9.75 -2.27
CA PRO A 105 12.78 9.91 -2.29
C PRO A 105 12.19 10.19 -0.89
N LYS A 106 10.93 10.65 -0.85
CA LYS A 106 10.19 10.97 0.37
C LYS A 106 8.76 10.46 0.33
N TRP A 107 8.20 10.13 1.50
CA TRP A 107 6.79 9.75 1.60
C TRP A 107 5.89 10.95 1.35
N VAL A 108 4.88 10.76 0.48
CA VAL A 108 3.73 11.67 0.44
C VAL A 108 2.87 11.41 1.68
N LYS A 109 2.68 12.44 2.50
CA LYS A 109 1.91 12.35 3.75
C LYS A 109 0.44 12.67 3.51
N GLN A 110 -0.43 12.02 4.28
CA GLN A 110 -1.86 12.31 4.31
C GLN A 110 -2.11 13.81 4.59
N LYS A 111 -2.87 14.46 3.71
CA LYS A 111 -3.20 15.89 3.78
C LYS A 111 -4.60 16.16 4.34
N LYS A 112 -5.54 15.22 4.16
CA LYS A 112 -6.96 15.39 4.53
C LYS A 112 -7.50 14.19 5.28
N LYS A 113 -8.57 14.39 6.05
CA LYS A 113 -9.34 13.32 6.70
C LYS A 113 -10.63 13.07 5.95
N PRO A 114 -11.14 11.82 5.91
CA PRO A 114 -12.45 11.53 5.36
C PRO A 114 -13.56 12.30 6.07
N VAL A 115 -14.57 12.68 5.29
CA VAL A 115 -15.77 13.37 5.78
C VAL A 115 -16.60 12.43 6.64
N ILE A 116 -17.31 12.99 7.62
CA ILE A 116 -18.33 12.30 8.41
C ILE A 116 -19.68 12.92 8.05
N HIS A 117 -20.70 12.08 7.89
CA HIS A 117 -22.07 12.52 7.67
C HIS A 117 -22.90 12.33 8.94
N GLU A 118 -23.67 13.34 9.32
CA GLU A 118 -24.54 13.28 10.49
C GLU A 118 -25.58 12.17 10.35
N GLY A 119 -25.85 11.44 11.44
CA GLY A 119 -26.84 10.38 11.48
C GLY A 119 -26.49 9.11 10.68
N LYS A 120 -25.35 9.05 10.00
CA LYS A 120 -24.92 7.88 9.20
C LYS A 120 -23.46 7.52 9.45
N VAL A 121 -23.12 6.24 9.29
CA VAL A 121 -21.72 5.81 9.30
C VAL A 121 -21.12 6.05 7.91
N THR A 122 -19.97 6.71 7.83
CA THR A 122 -19.31 6.93 6.53
C THR A 122 -18.18 5.94 6.34
N VAL A 123 -18.23 5.10 5.33
CA VAL A 123 -17.15 4.18 4.96
C VAL A 123 -16.44 4.76 3.74
N THR A 124 -15.23 5.25 3.93
CA THR A 124 -14.43 5.83 2.83
C THR A 124 -13.31 4.88 2.47
N SER A 125 -13.22 4.49 1.20
CA SER A 125 -12.16 3.62 0.69
C SER A 125 -11.37 4.34 -0.40
N PHE A 126 -10.06 4.45 -0.20
CA PHE A 126 -9.09 4.92 -1.19
C PHE A 126 -8.58 3.71 -1.98
N LYS A 127 -8.61 3.80 -3.31
CA LYS A 127 -8.28 2.70 -4.21
C LYS A 127 -7.33 3.21 -5.30
N ASN A 128 -6.06 2.79 -5.23
CA ASN A 128 -5.10 3.05 -6.31
C ASN A 128 -5.08 1.89 -7.34
N GLY A 129 -5.47 0.68 -6.93
CA GLY A 129 -5.65 -0.44 -7.85
C GLY A 129 -4.42 -1.32 -8.05
N TRP A 130 -3.21 -0.84 -7.74
CA TRP A 130 -1.96 -1.60 -7.94
C TRP A 130 -1.86 -2.86 -7.06
N CYS A 131 -2.45 -2.84 -5.85
CA CYS A 131 -2.30 -3.89 -4.85
C CYS A 131 -3.54 -4.80 -4.78
N PRO A 132 -3.46 -6.07 -5.24
CA PRO A 132 -4.60 -7.00 -5.17
C PRO A 132 -5.14 -7.18 -3.74
N ALA A 133 -4.26 -7.12 -2.74
CA ALA A 133 -4.65 -7.22 -1.33
C ALA A 133 -5.53 -6.04 -0.90
N GLN A 134 -5.28 -4.83 -1.38
CA GLN A 134 -6.10 -3.65 -1.10
C GLN A 134 -7.38 -3.66 -1.92
N ASN A 135 -7.35 -4.12 -3.18
CA ASN A 135 -8.55 -4.28 -4.01
C ASN A 135 -9.59 -5.20 -3.36
N ILE A 136 -9.12 -6.28 -2.71
CA ILE A 136 -10.00 -7.17 -1.93
C ILE A 136 -10.58 -6.45 -0.71
N VAL A 137 -9.82 -5.58 -0.02
CA VAL A 137 -10.35 -4.81 1.12
C VAL A 137 -11.43 -3.84 0.65
N PHE A 138 -11.18 -3.14 -0.46
CA PHE A 138 -12.14 -2.25 -1.10
C PHE A 138 -13.44 -2.99 -1.45
N GLU A 139 -13.36 -4.12 -2.17
CA GLU A 139 -14.54 -4.92 -2.56
C GLU A 139 -15.36 -5.33 -1.33
N ARG A 140 -14.69 -5.89 -0.34
CA ARG A 140 -15.36 -6.38 0.88
C ARG A 140 -16.02 -5.24 1.65
N ALA A 141 -15.40 -4.07 1.70
CA ALA A 141 -15.97 -2.90 2.36
C ALA A 141 -17.18 -2.34 1.60
N LYS A 142 -17.11 -2.27 0.26
CA LYS A 142 -18.21 -1.86 -0.61
C LYS A 142 -19.43 -2.78 -0.42
N ARG A 143 -19.22 -4.09 -0.50
CA ARG A 143 -20.28 -5.08 -0.25
C ARG A 143 -20.86 -4.99 1.16
N ALA A 144 -20.00 -4.89 2.18
CA ALA A 144 -20.46 -4.81 3.57
C ALA A 144 -21.24 -3.54 3.89
N ALA A 145 -20.88 -2.41 3.26
CA ALA A 145 -21.61 -1.15 3.39
C ALA A 145 -22.98 -1.23 2.70
N ALA A 146 -23.05 -1.81 1.49
CA ALA A 146 -24.30 -1.98 0.76
C ALA A 146 -25.35 -2.79 1.54
N GLU A 147 -24.93 -3.87 2.20
CA GLU A 147 -25.84 -4.70 3.01
C GLU A 147 -26.39 -4.02 4.28
N LEU A 148 -25.80 -2.92 4.71
CA LEU A 148 -26.27 -2.16 5.89
C LEU A 148 -27.23 -1.01 5.52
N GLY A 149 -27.52 -0.86 4.23
CA GLY A 149 -28.51 0.06 3.69
C GLY A 149 -28.29 1.52 4.10
N ASP A 150 -29.38 2.24 4.33
CA ASP A 150 -29.39 3.70 4.48
C ASP A 150 -28.62 4.24 5.69
N ASN A 151 -28.25 3.38 6.63
CA ASN A 151 -27.44 3.74 7.80
C ASN A 151 -25.96 3.97 7.47
N VAL A 152 -25.52 3.59 6.26
CA VAL A 152 -24.12 3.66 5.83
C VAL A 152 -24.01 4.39 4.49
N ILE A 153 -23.08 5.33 4.41
CA ILE A 153 -22.64 5.94 3.15
C ILE A 153 -21.31 5.32 2.77
N PHE A 154 -21.22 4.74 1.58
CA PHE A 154 -19.94 4.29 1.03
C PHE A 154 -19.39 5.34 0.07
N ARG A 155 -18.12 5.73 0.26
CA ARG A 155 -17.40 6.66 -0.61
C ARG A 155 -16.17 5.97 -1.18
N GLU A 156 -16.13 5.86 -2.49
CA GLU A 156 -14.92 5.48 -3.23
C GLU A 156 -14.15 6.75 -3.59
N ILE A 157 -12.84 6.73 -3.35
CA ILE A 157 -11.91 7.77 -3.81
C ILE A 157 -10.88 7.05 -4.68
N ASP A 158 -10.91 7.34 -5.98
CA ASP A 158 -9.97 6.77 -6.94
C ASP A 158 -8.65 7.54 -6.88
N THR A 159 -7.63 6.89 -6.34
CA THR A 159 -6.29 7.44 -6.15
C THR A 159 -5.31 6.89 -7.16
N PHE A 160 -5.79 6.14 -8.17
CA PHE A 160 -5.04 5.90 -9.39
C PHE A 160 -4.84 7.21 -10.17
N ASP A 161 -5.84 8.09 -10.10
CA ASP A 161 -5.74 9.49 -10.51
C ASP A 161 -4.71 10.23 -9.63
N LYS A 162 -3.75 10.89 -10.28
CA LYS A 162 -2.57 11.48 -9.64
C LYS A 162 -2.92 12.79 -8.96
N GLU A 163 -3.85 13.55 -9.51
CA GLU A 163 -4.38 14.78 -8.95
C GLU A 163 -5.13 14.47 -7.65
N VAL A 164 -5.97 13.44 -7.65
CA VAL A 164 -6.67 12.97 -6.44
C VAL A 164 -5.66 12.45 -5.41
N PHE A 165 -4.69 11.62 -5.82
CA PHE A 165 -3.64 11.17 -4.91
C PHE A 165 -2.88 12.36 -4.30
N SER A 166 -2.55 13.37 -5.10
CA SER A 166 -1.82 14.57 -4.66
C SER A 166 -2.65 15.42 -3.71
N GLU A 167 -3.97 15.49 -3.89
CA GLU A 167 -4.89 16.18 -3.01
C GLU A 167 -4.96 15.53 -1.62
N TRP A 168 -4.98 14.19 -1.58
CA TRP A 168 -5.23 13.43 -0.35
C TRP A 168 -3.96 12.98 0.37
N GLY A 169 -2.90 12.67 -0.37
CA GLY A 169 -1.68 12.03 0.13
C GLY A 169 -1.91 10.63 0.69
N ILE A 170 -2.87 9.89 0.12
CA ILE A 170 -3.24 8.52 0.53
C ILE A 170 -3.34 7.67 -0.74
N SER A 171 -2.56 6.60 -0.84
CA SER A 171 -2.68 5.62 -1.94
C SER A 171 -3.83 4.66 -1.69
N ASP A 172 -3.73 3.82 -0.66
CA ASP A 172 -4.74 2.82 -0.34
C ASP A 172 -5.06 2.86 1.15
N ALA A 173 -6.34 2.94 1.49
CA ALA A 173 -6.80 2.93 2.87
C ALA A 173 -8.30 2.65 2.94
N LEU A 174 -8.72 2.09 4.09
CA LEU A 174 -10.12 1.98 4.45
C LEU A 174 -10.35 2.75 5.74
N PHE A 175 -11.35 3.62 5.76
CA PHE A 175 -11.79 4.36 6.92
C PHE A 175 -13.25 4.05 7.23
N ILE A 176 -13.56 3.98 8.53
CA ILE A 176 -14.92 4.00 9.05
C ILE A 176 -15.02 5.27 9.90
N ASP A 177 -15.81 6.22 9.43
CA ASP A 177 -15.74 7.65 9.74
C ASP A 177 -14.30 8.15 9.53
N GLN A 178 -13.69 8.79 10.53
CA GLN A 178 -12.28 9.20 10.48
C GLN A 178 -11.30 8.14 11.03
N LYS A 179 -11.79 6.94 11.39
CA LYS A 179 -10.92 5.89 11.97
C LYS A 179 -10.41 4.95 10.89
N GLN A 180 -9.10 4.98 10.66
CA GLN A 180 -8.46 4.07 9.73
C GLN A 180 -8.55 2.62 10.21
N VAL A 181 -8.87 1.74 9.28
CA VAL A 181 -8.89 0.29 9.47
C VAL A 181 -7.53 -0.27 9.05
N ARG A 182 -6.89 -1.05 9.91
CA ARG A 182 -5.70 -1.84 9.53
C ARG A 182 -6.08 -2.83 8.42
N THR A 183 -5.45 -2.67 7.25
CA THR A 183 -5.69 -3.47 6.04
C THR A 183 -4.61 -4.52 5.75
N GLY A 184 -3.54 -4.57 6.54
CA GLY A 184 -2.44 -5.53 6.41
C GLY A 184 -2.33 -6.50 7.60
N PRO A 185 -2.55 -7.82 7.43
CA PRO A 185 -3.12 -8.48 6.23
C PRO A 185 -4.60 -8.07 5.99
N PRO A 186 -5.14 -8.31 4.78
CA PRO A 186 -6.52 -7.94 4.43
C PRO A 186 -7.54 -8.53 5.42
N PRO A 187 -8.33 -7.69 6.12
CA PRO A 187 -9.39 -8.20 6.98
C PRO A 187 -10.43 -8.99 6.17
N SER A 188 -11.01 -10.02 6.80
CA SER A 188 -12.13 -10.75 6.23
C SER A 188 -13.35 -9.83 6.09
N TYR A 189 -14.26 -10.22 5.18
CA TYR A 189 -15.54 -9.57 5.00
C TYR A 189 -16.29 -9.41 6.34
N GLU A 190 -16.43 -10.50 7.11
CA GLU A 190 -17.09 -10.49 8.43
C GLU A 190 -16.47 -9.49 9.41
N LYS A 191 -15.14 -9.35 9.39
CA LYS A 191 -14.44 -8.41 10.27
C LYS A 191 -14.70 -6.96 9.88
N ILE A 192 -14.80 -6.67 8.58
CA ILE A 192 -15.16 -5.34 8.10
C ILE A 192 -16.62 -5.04 8.46
N LYS A 193 -17.55 -5.94 8.09
CA LYS A 193 -18.98 -5.82 8.41
C LYS A 193 -19.22 -5.58 9.90
N LYS A 194 -18.63 -6.41 10.77
CA LYS A 194 -18.72 -6.27 12.23
C LYS A 194 -18.27 -4.90 12.73
N LYS A 195 -17.22 -4.31 12.14
CA LYS A 195 -16.75 -2.97 12.52
C LYS A 195 -17.75 -1.87 12.12
N ILE A 196 -18.30 -1.96 10.91
CA ILE A 196 -19.30 -1.00 10.42
C ILE A 196 -20.58 -1.14 11.26
N THR A 197 -21.10 -2.36 11.44
CA THR A 197 -22.28 -2.63 12.27
C THR A 197 -22.12 -2.14 13.71
N LYS A 198 -20.93 -2.30 14.32
CA LYS A 198 -20.67 -1.77 15.67
C LYS A 198 -20.81 -0.25 15.72
N LYS A 199 -20.41 0.45 14.65
CA LYS A 199 -20.58 1.91 14.55
C LYS A 199 -22.03 2.31 14.32
N VAL A 200 -22.75 1.61 13.45
CA VAL A 200 -24.20 1.83 13.23
C VAL A 200 -24.98 1.67 14.54
N ARG A 201 -24.73 0.58 15.28
CA ARG A 201 -25.38 0.34 16.59
C ARG A 201 -25.06 1.42 17.62
N LYS A 202 -23.86 2.01 17.57
CA LYS A 202 -23.49 3.11 18.48
C LYS A 202 -24.27 4.38 18.12
N LEU A 203 -24.39 4.70 16.83
CA LEU A 203 -25.20 5.83 16.34
C LEU A 203 -26.67 5.71 16.76
N ALA A 204 -27.26 4.52 16.62
CA ALA A 204 -28.66 4.28 17.00
C ALA A 204 -28.95 4.42 18.51
N ARG A 205 -27.93 4.33 19.38
CA ARG A 205 -28.08 4.53 20.84
C ARG A 205 -27.99 5.99 21.27
N HIS A 206 -27.55 6.87 20.37
CA HIS A 206 -27.39 8.31 20.61
C HIS A 206 -28.40 9.14 19.81
N ARG A 207 -29.32 8.47 19.11
CA ARG A 207 -30.56 9.03 18.58
C ARG A 207 -31.65 8.82 19.62
#